data_AF-A0AAE4S451-F1
#
_entry.id   AF-A0AAE4S451-F1
#
_cell.length_a   1.000
_cell.length_b   1.000
_cell.length_c   1.000
_cell.angle_alpha   90.00
_cell.angle_beta   90.00
_cell.angle_gamma   90.00
#
_symmetry.space_group_name_H-M   'P 1'
#
loop_
_entity.id
_entity.type
_entity.pdbx_description
1 polymer ?
#
loop_
_entity_poly.entity_id
_entity_poly.type
_entity_poly.pdbx_seq_one_letter_code
_entity_poly.pdbx_strand_id
1 'polypeptide(L)'
;MSRFVFSPLSVWLLLGLILLIVVGLPLLFLGVIGAALSHLGFSFWVIVGLLILIVVGSFVNIPLYTMKPKEERARKPSGQYAPSMYDTMYRTDRWPVEEQRGMDISVNVGGAVVPVRLTEFF
;
A
#
# COMPACT_ATOMS: atom_id res chain seq x y z
N MET A 1 37.03 5.13 -6.22
CA MET A 1 36.17 3.94 -6.05
C MET A 1 36.16 3.55 -4.58
N SER A 2 35.04 3.70 -3.89
CA SER A 2 34.89 3.29 -2.48
C SER A 2 34.93 1.76 -2.39
N ARG A 3 35.85 1.21 -1.59
CA ARG A 3 35.91 -0.24 -1.34
C ARG A 3 34.89 -0.53 -0.24
N PHE A 4 33.74 -1.11 -0.60
CA PHE A 4 32.81 -1.65 0.40
C PHE A 4 33.45 -2.85 1.07
N VAL A 5 33.86 -2.69 2.33
CA VAL A 5 34.38 -3.78 3.15
C VAL A 5 33.18 -4.51 3.75
N PHE A 6 32.81 -5.64 3.16
CA PHE A 6 31.83 -6.56 3.75
C PHE A 6 32.47 -7.25 4.96
N SER A 7 32.09 -6.84 6.16
CA SER A 7 32.42 -7.57 7.38
C SER A 7 31.48 -8.77 7.51
N PRO A 8 31.94 -9.97 7.90
CA PRO A 8 31.07 -11.11 8.17
C PRO A 8 29.96 -10.81 9.18
N LEU A 9 30.19 -9.83 10.08
CA LEU A 9 29.20 -9.33 11.04
C LEU A 9 27.99 -8.66 10.37
N SER A 10 28.19 -7.99 9.22
CA SER A 10 27.10 -7.24 8.57
C SER A 10 26.00 -8.17 8.04
N VAL A 11 26.35 -9.39 7.63
CA VAL A 11 25.38 -10.41 7.20
C VAL A 11 24.53 -10.87 8.38
N TRP A 12 25.14 -11.14 9.53
CA TRP A 12 24.41 -11.53 10.74
C TRP A 12 23.50 -10.41 11.26
N LEU A 13 23.97 -9.17 11.23
CA LEU A 13 23.16 -8.00 11.59
C LEU A 13 21.98 -7.82 10.62
N LEU A 14 22.19 -8.00 9.32
CA LEU A 14 21.12 -7.94 8.33
C LEU A 14 20.08 -9.04 8.56
N LEU A 15 20.50 -10.28 8.79
CA LEU A 15 19.59 -11.39 9.09
C LEU A 15 18.81 -11.15 10.38
N GLY A 16 19.47 -10.65 11.43
CA GLY A 16 18.82 -10.27 12.68
C GLY A 16 17.79 -9.15 12.47
N LEU A 17 18.11 -8.14 11.66
CA LEU A 17 17.19 -7.06 11.32
C LEU A 17 15.98 -7.57 10.53
N ILE A 18 16.20 -8.45 9.54
CA ILE A 18 15.12 -9.08 8.78
C ILE A 18 14.21 -9.86 9.74
N LEU A 19 14.79 -10.67 10.63
CA LEU A 19 14.02 -11.44 11.62
C LEU A 19 13.21 -10.52 12.55
N LEU A 20 13.83 -9.45 13.04
CA LEU A 20 13.17 -8.47 13.90
C LEU A 20 11.98 -7.80 13.19
N ILE A 21 12.15 -7.43 11.92
CA ILE A 21 11.09 -6.80 11.13
C ILE A 21 9.99 -7.81 10.80
N VAL A 22 10.34 -9.02 10.36
CA VAL A 22 9.37 -10.00 9.88
C VAL A 22 8.62 -10.67 11.04
N VAL A 23 9.26 -10.88 12.18
CA VAL A 23 8.66 -11.58 13.33
C VAL A 23 8.37 -10.64 14.48
N GLY A 24 9.36 -9.83 14.86
CA GLY A 24 9.23 -8.91 15.99
C GLY A 24 8.16 -7.85 15.77
N LEU A 25 8.11 -7.25 14.58
CA LEU A 25 7.15 -6.18 14.29
C LEU A 25 5.69 -6.68 14.31
N PRO A 26 5.32 -7.80 13.66
CA PRO A 26 3.97 -8.36 13.80
C PRO A 26 3.63 -8.72 15.24
N LEU A 27 4.54 -9.34 16.00
CA LEU A 27 4.29 -9.67 17.40
C LEU A 27 4.09 -8.42 18.26
N LEU A 28 4.83 -7.35 18.01
CA LEU A 28 4.66 -6.06 18.69
C LEU A 28 3.27 -5.50 18.40
N PHE A 29 2.85 -5.45 17.13
CA PHE A 29 1.51 -4.99 16.77
C PHE A 29 0.41 -5.88 17.34
N LEU A 30 0.56 -7.20 17.30
CA LEU A 30 -0.38 -8.15 17.90
C LEU A 30 -0.49 -7.93 19.42
N GLY A 31 0.62 -7.65 20.10
CA GLY A 31 0.64 -7.34 21.53
C GLY A 31 -0.09 -6.04 21.85
N VAL A 32 0.18 -4.96 21.09
CA VAL A 32 -0.46 -3.65 21.28
C VAL A 32 -1.97 -3.72 20.98
N ILE A 33 -2.33 -4.30 19.84
CA ILE A 33 -3.74 -4.43 19.43
C ILE A 33 -4.47 -5.38 20.38
N GLY A 34 -3.86 -6.50 20.76
CA GLY A 34 -4.42 -7.46 21.70
C GLY A 34 -4.66 -6.85 23.08
N ALA A 35 -3.73 -6.04 23.59
CA ALA A 35 -3.90 -5.31 24.85
C ALA A 35 -5.03 -4.26 24.77
N ALA A 36 -5.14 -3.54 23.65
CA ALA A 36 -6.24 -2.60 23.45
C ALA A 36 -7.60 -3.30 23.40
N LEU A 37 -7.69 -4.44 22.72
CA LEU A 37 -8.92 -5.23 22.61
C LEU A 37 -9.30 -5.92 23.93
N SER A 38 -8.33 -6.33 24.75
CA SER A 38 -8.63 -6.88 26.08
C SER A 38 -9.17 -5.80 27.02
N HIS A 39 -8.70 -4.55 26.90
CA HIS A 39 -9.27 -3.40 27.62
C HIS A 39 -10.72 -3.09 27.20
N LEU A 40 -11.11 -3.43 25.97
CA LEU A 40 -12.50 -3.34 25.48
C LEU A 40 -13.41 -4.47 26.02
N GLY A 41 -12.89 -5.38 26.84
CA GLY A 41 -13.65 -6.46 27.44
C GLY A 41 -13.80 -7.71 26.56
N PHE A 42 -13.11 -7.78 25.42
CA PHE A 42 -13.14 -8.97 24.59
C PHE A 42 -12.43 -10.15 25.24
N SER A 43 -13.01 -11.34 25.08
CA SER A 43 -12.34 -12.58 25.48
C SER A 43 -11.15 -12.87 24.56
N PHE A 44 -10.14 -13.58 25.09
CA PHE A 44 -8.94 -13.95 24.34
C PHE A 44 -9.26 -14.60 22.98
N TRP A 45 -10.23 -15.52 22.95
CA TRP A 45 -10.62 -16.21 21.70
C TRP A 45 -11.26 -15.27 20.67
N VAL A 46 -12.02 -14.27 21.11
CA VAL A 46 -12.59 -13.25 20.22
C VAL A 46 -11.48 -12.38 19.65
N ILE A 47 -10.50 -11.99 20.47
CA ILE A 47 -9.33 -11.21 20.03
C ILE A 47 -8.55 -11.98 18.96
N VAL A 48 -8.22 -13.26 19.23
CA VAL A 48 -7.51 -14.11 18.28
C VAL A 48 -8.31 -14.27 16.98
N GLY A 49 -9.61 -14.54 17.07
CA GLY A 49 -10.48 -14.65 15.90
C GLY A 49 -10.56 -13.36 15.09
N LEU A 50 -10.64 -12.22 15.76
CA LEU A 50 -10.66 -10.89 15.13
C LEU A 50 -9.34 -10.59 14.42
N LEU A 51 -8.20 -10.91 15.04
CA LEU A 51 -6.88 -10.73 14.44
C LEU A 51 -6.71 -11.60 13.19
N ILE A 52 -7.14 -12.87 13.24
CA ILE A 52 -7.16 -13.74 12.07
C ILE A 52 -8.06 -13.16 10.97
N LEU A 53 -9.24 -12.68 11.34
CA LEU A 53 -10.19 -12.08 10.38
C LEU A 53 -9.62 -10.82 9.71
N ILE A 54 -8.93 -9.96 10.46
CA ILE A 54 -8.24 -8.78 9.92
C ILE A 54 -7.13 -9.19 8.96
N VAL A 55 -6.29 -10.17 9.34
CA VAL A 55 -5.19 -10.64 8.49
C VAL A 55 -5.73 -11.28 7.20
N VAL A 56 -6.67 -12.22 7.30
CA VAL A 56 -7.26 -12.88 6.12
C VAL A 56 -8.03 -11.88 5.27
N GLY A 57 -8.82 -11.00 5.90
CA GLY A 57 -9.56 -9.94 5.23
C GLY A 57 -8.66 -8.92 4.53
N SER A 58 -7.40 -8.74 4.96
CA SER A 58 -6.47 -7.79 4.32
C SER A 58 -6.10 -8.19 2.89
N PHE A 59 -6.23 -9.48 2.54
CA PHE A 59 -6.01 -9.97 1.18
C PHE A 59 -7.22 -9.75 0.26
N VAL A 60 -8.36 -9.31 0.81
CA VAL A 60 -9.60 -9.11 0.06
C VAL A 60 -9.85 -7.61 -0.10
N ASN A 61 -9.97 -7.17 -1.35
CA ASN A 61 -10.33 -5.81 -1.71
C ASN A 61 -11.68 -5.82 -2.44
N ILE A 62 -12.64 -5.05 -1.93
CA ILE A 62 -13.96 -4.87 -2.55
C ILE A 62 -13.85 -3.71 -3.53
N PRO A 63 -14.00 -3.92 -4.85
CA PRO A 63 -13.97 -2.84 -5.81
C PRO A 63 -15.20 -1.94 -5.61
N LEU A 64 -14.98 -0.64 -5.50
CA LEU A 64 -16.06 0.34 -5.40
C LEU A 64 -16.34 1.01 -6.73
N TYR A 65 -15.29 1.46 -7.40
CA TYR A 65 -15.42 2.28 -8.59
C TYR A 65 -14.14 2.28 -9.41
N THR A 66 -14.28 2.28 -10.74
CA THR A 66 -13.17 2.51 -11.67
C THR A 66 -13.30 3.91 -12.24
N MET A 67 -12.38 4.80 -11.86
CA MET A 67 -12.29 6.12 -12.46
C MET A 67 -11.77 5.98 -13.88
N LYS A 68 -12.64 6.28 -14.85
CA LYS A 68 -12.20 6.39 -16.24
C LYS A 68 -11.23 7.56 -16.37
N PRO A 69 -10.13 7.40 -17.11
CA PRO A 69 -9.28 8.52 -17.45
C PRO A 69 -10.12 9.57 -18.15
N LYS A 70 -9.93 10.83 -17.76
CA LYS A 70 -10.49 11.94 -18.51
C LYS A 70 -9.73 11.96 -19.84
N GLU A 71 -10.41 11.72 -20.96
CA GLU A 71 -9.87 12.01 -22.29
C GLU A 71 -9.71 13.53 -22.43
N GLU A 72 -8.76 14.13 -21.70
CA GLU A 72 -8.14 15.33 -22.19
C GLU A 72 -7.26 14.87 -23.35
N ARG A 73 -7.86 14.84 -24.55
CA ARG A 73 -7.10 15.04 -25.77
C ARG A 73 -6.35 16.34 -25.52
N ALA A 74 -5.10 16.25 -25.11
CA ALA A 74 -4.16 17.35 -25.18
C ALA A 74 -4.05 17.70 -26.67
N ARG A 75 -5.04 18.45 -27.17
CA ARG A 75 -4.98 19.07 -28.48
C ARG A 75 -3.78 19.98 -28.39
N LYS A 76 -2.74 19.71 -29.18
CA LYS A 76 -1.67 20.66 -29.41
C LYS A 76 -2.35 22.02 -29.59
N PRO A 77 -1.98 23.07 -28.83
CA PRO A 77 -2.47 24.41 -29.15
C PRO A 77 -2.17 24.63 -30.62
N SER A 78 -3.22 24.82 -31.42
CA SER A 78 -3.10 25.06 -32.86
C SER A 78 -2.57 26.47 -33.04
N GLY A 79 -1.27 26.62 -32.93
CA GLY A 79 -0.55 27.87 -33.04
C GLY A 79 0.91 27.58 -33.35
N GLN A 80 1.47 28.33 -34.30
CA GLN A 80 2.87 28.29 -34.72
C GLN A 80 3.81 28.63 -33.55
N TYR A 81 4.13 27.65 -32.71
CA TYR A 81 5.28 27.76 -31.82
C TYR A 81 6.48 27.08 -32.47
N ALA A 82 7.58 27.81 -32.56
CA ALA A 82 8.86 27.28 -33.02
C ALA A 82 9.25 26.05 -32.17
N PRO A 83 9.86 25.00 -32.75
CA PRO A 83 10.28 23.84 -31.99
C PRO A 83 11.30 24.29 -30.94
N SER A 84 10.87 24.44 -29.69
CA SER A 84 11.77 24.82 -28.62
C SER A 84 12.53 23.57 -28.18
N MET A 85 13.78 23.73 -27.74
CA MET A 85 14.63 22.64 -27.26
C MET A 85 13.97 21.76 -26.18
N TYR A 86 12.89 22.23 -25.56
CA TYR A 86 12.04 21.45 -24.65
C TYR A 86 11.38 20.23 -25.32
N ASP A 87 11.03 20.27 -26.61
CA ASP A 87 10.46 19.11 -27.34
C ASP A 87 11.47 17.96 -27.48
N THR A 88 12.77 18.27 -27.44
CA THR A 88 13.87 17.28 -27.49
C THR A 88 14.22 16.77 -26.09
N MET A 89 14.21 17.64 -25.08
CA MET A 89 14.60 17.32 -23.71
C MET A 89 13.50 16.59 -22.94
N TYR A 90 12.25 16.95 -23.23
CA TYR A 90 11.07 16.22 -22.80
C TYR A 90 10.49 15.58 -24.05
N ARG A 91 10.94 14.34 -24.32
CA ARG A 91 10.15 13.42 -25.12
C ARG A 91 8.82 13.30 -24.41
N THR A 92 7.87 14.13 -24.80
CA THR A 92 6.47 14.00 -24.40
C THR A 92 5.98 12.83 -25.21
N ASP A 93 6.47 11.64 -24.84
CA ASP A 93 6.03 10.37 -25.33
C ASP A 93 4.59 10.29 -24.86
N ARG A 94 3.72 10.68 -25.78
CA ARG A 94 2.29 10.51 -25.73
C ARG A 94 2.10 9.03 -25.50
N TRP A 95 1.88 8.62 -24.26
CA TRP A 95 1.40 7.28 -23.98
C TRP A 95 0.24 7.03 -24.95
N PRO A 96 0.27 5.92 -25.73
CA PRO A 96 -0.82 5.62 -26.63
C PRO A 96 -2.12 5.67 -25.84
N VAL A 97 -3.14 6.33 -26.40
CA VAL A 97 -4.44 6.57 -25.73
C VAL A 97 -5.07 5.27 -25.22
N GLU A 98 -4.67 4.13 -25.79
CA GLU A 98 -5.05 2.77 -25.37
C GLU A 98 -4.52 2.34 -23.99
N GLU A 99 -3.53 3.03 -23.42
CA GLU A 99 -2.92 2.68 -22.13
C GLU A 99 -3.36 3.56 -20.95
N GLN A 100 -4.35 4.44 -21.15
CA GLN A 100 -4.99 5.10 -20.02
C GLN A 100 -5.87 4.07 -19.28
N ARG A 101 -5.25 3.20 -18.50
CA ARG A 101 -5.96 2.30 -17.59
C ARG A 101 -6.65 3.17 -16.54
N GLY A 102 -7.95 2.96 -16.36
CA GLY A 102 -8.69 3.60 -15.29
C GLY A 102 -8.08 3.29 -13.93
N MET A 103 -8.28 4.21 -12.98
CA MET A 103 -7.85 3.98 -11.60
C MET A 103 -8.94 3.22 -10.87
N ASP A 104 -8.64 2.00 -10.44
CA ASP A 104 -9.54 1.21 -9.61
C ASP A 104 -9.45 1.65 -8.14
N ILE A 105 -10.59 2.02 -7.58
CA ILE A 105 -10.78 2.35 -6.18
C ILE A 105 -11.45 1.16 -5.52
N SER A 106 -10.79 0.62 -4.50
CA SER A 106 -11.26 -0.50 -3.72
C SER A 106 -11.14 -0.24 -2.22
N VAL A 107 -11.98 -0.90 -1.43
CA VAL A 107 -11.91 -0.89 0.03
C VAL A 107 -11.36 -2.21 0.53
N ASN A 108 -10.37 -2.14 1.42
CA ASN A 108 -9.76 -3.30 2.04
C ASN A 108 -10.66 -3.88 3.14
N VAL A 109 -10.96 -5.18 3.08
CA VAL A 109 -11.88 -5.80 4.05
C VAL A 109 -11.26 -5.82 5.45
N GLY A 110 -10.03 -6.28 5.58
CA GLY A 110 -9.34 -6.37 6.87
C GLY A 110 -9.02 -5.00 7.48
N GLY A 111 -8.60 -4.04 6.66
CA GLY A 111 -8.16 -2.73 7.08
C GLY A 111 -9.27 -1.69 7.26
N ALA A 112 -10.45 -1.88 6.68
CA ALA A 112 -11.53 -0.91 6.75
C ALA A 112 -12.88 -1.52 7.16
N VAL A 113 -13.31 -2.60 6.52
CA VAL A 113 -14.66 -3.18 6.77
C VAL A 113 -14.74 -3.80 8.16
N VAL A 114 -13.78 -4.64 8.53
CA VAL A 114 -13.76 -5.31 9.85
C VAL A 114 -13.69 -4.31 11.01
N PRO A 115 -12.81 -3.28 10.98
CA PRO A 115 -12.78 -2.24 12.01
C PRO A 115 -14.10 -1.47 12.14
N VAL A 116 -14.73 -1.06 11.02
CA VAL A 116 -16.00 -0.33 11.05
C VAL A 116 -17.11 -1.20 11.63
N ARG A 117 -17.21 -2.47 11.22
CA ARG A 117 -18.20 -3.39 11.79
C ARG A 117 -18.00 -3.60 13.28
N LEU A 118 -16.76 -3.66 13.75
CA LEU A 118 -16.47 -3.77 15.17
C LEU A 118 -17.06 -2.61 15.98
N THR A 119 -17.07 -1.39 15.42
CA THR A 119 -17.68 -0.23 16.09
C THR A 119 -19.20 -0.32 16.20
N GLU A 120 -19.89 -1.11 15.35
CA GLU A 120 -21.35 -1.32 15.46
C GLU A 120 -21.72 -2.21 16.66
N PHE A 121 -20.75 -2.95 17.22
CA PHE A 121 -20.96 -3.82 18.39
C PHE A 121 -20.71 -3.10 19.72
N PHE A 122 -20.37 -1.81 19.70
CA PHE A 122 -20.13 -0.94 20.86
C PHE A 122 -21.07 0.26 20.85
#